data_AF-A0A9N9AT04-F1
#
_entry.id   AF-A0A9N9AT04-F1
#
_cell.length_a   1.000
_cell.length_b   1.000
_cell.length_c   1.000
_cell.angle_alpha   90.00
_cell.angle_beta   90.00
_cell.angle_gamma   90.00
#
_symmetry.space_group_name_H-M   'P 1'
#
loop_
_entity.id
_entity.type
_entity.pdbx_description
1 polymer ?
#
loop_
_entity_poly.entity_id
_entity_poly.type
_entity_poly.pdbx_seq_one_letter_code
_entity_poly.pdbx_strand_id
1 'polypeptide(L)'
;MTDVTTILQNPVPLYLLGVIPALFVVGDAPFSTLTSKILHILVCLGCPFTPLFYFLHVKTGANEGGDAIPDCCAYWLPKDKFQFHVPNRPENNIVNMWPFGYKIKKLDFTNIPNIKTRLVECVTNVSFLDRFVCFVSGYFVFVGFIIGIYRAVGPCQQQDWPAIPLLLVWTLPILVIRVCKGKVVVRDPREALKLVEGNIRVERLAEDKTRDIRGKVLATLLISIVIHWLTVVLTYYTKPVGFGCRSIGLSVVAGIWSFNSILCFVYYYLFNHSPPGVDTSPVYLWVCTCGVAVGAFFIFFSVISNNSLWWVIMFGNSCDVSSCLNSDNAQE
;
A
#
# COMPACT_ATOMS: atom_id res chain seq x y z
N MET A 1 -26.41 -27.04 -11.42
CA MET A 1 -26.08 -25.63 -11.69
C MET A 1 -25.21 -25.17 -10.54
N THR A 2 -23.89 -25.15 -10.72
CA THR A 2 -22.97 -24.60 -9.73
C THR A 2 -23.28 -23.11 -9.64
N ASP A 3 -23.81 -22.72 -8.50
CA ASP A 3 -24.30 -21.37 -8.26
C ASP A 3 -23.14 -20.39 -8.45
N VAL A 4 -23.34 -19.31 -9.20
CA VAL A 4 -22.27 -18.32 -9.50
C VAL A 4 -21.67 -17.78 -8.20
N THR A 5 -22.47 -17.76 -7.13
CA THR A 5 -22.09 -17.46 -5.75
C THR A 5 -21.06 -18.45 -5.19
N THR A 6 -21.14 -19.74 -5.48
CA THR A 6 -20.16 -20.75 -5.02
C THR A 6 -18.80 -20.60 -5.72
N ILE A 7 -18.80 -20.19 -6.99
CA ILE A 7 -17.57 -19.88 -7.75
C ILE A 7 -16.93 -18.58 -7.25
N LEU A 8 -17.73 -17.55 -6.98
CA LEU A 8 -17.28 -16.27 -6.43
C LEU A 8 -16.75 -16.40 -4.98
N GLN A 9 -17.26 -17.36 -4.22
CA GLN A 9 -16.79 -17.68 -2.87
C GLN A 9 -15.61 -18.64 -2.87
N ASN A 10 -15.15 -19.11 -4.04
CA ASN A 10 -13.97 -19.97 -4.11
C ASN A 10 -12.71 -19.11 -3.82
N PRO A 11 -11.90 -19.49 -2.82
CA PRO A 11 -10.69 -18.75 -2.49
C PRO A 11 -9.70 -18.64 -3.65
N VAL A 12 -9.61 -19.64 -4.53
CA VAL A 12 -8.56 -19.72 -5.56
C VAL A 12 -8.63 -18.58 -6.59
N PRO A 13 -9.80 -18.28 -7.22
CA PRO A 13 -9.95 -17.09 -8.06
C PRO A 13 -9.64 -15.77 -7.33
N LEU A 14 -10.06 -15.63 -6.07
CA LEU A 14 -9.78 -14.44 -5.24
C LEU A 14 -8.26 -14.23 -5.06
N TYR A 15 -7.50 -15.30 -4.87
CA TYR A 15 -6.05 -15.24 -4.71
C TYR A 15 -5.32 -14.89 -6.02
N LEU A 16 -5.60 -15.62 -7.09
CA LEU A 16 -4.88 -15.47 -8.36
C LEU A 16 -5.22 -14.16 -9.09
N LEU A 17 -6.48 -13.74 -9.04
CA LEU A 17 -6.97 -12.59 -9.81
C LEU A 17 -7.14 -11.33 -8.95
N GLY A 18 -7.31 -11.48 -7.64
CA GLY A 18 -7.44 -10.37 -6.69
C GLY A 18 -6.11 -9.95 -6.08
N VAL A 19 -5.49 -10.84 -5.32
CA VAL A 19 -4.37 -10.52 -4.43
C VAL A 19 -3.09 -10.22 -5.20
N ILE A 20 -2.68 -11.13 -6.08
CA ILE A 20 -1.39 -11.03 -6.76
C ILE A 20 -1.28 -9.75 -7.59
N PRO A 21 -2.26 -9.41 -8.45
CA PRO A 21 -2.12 -8.21 -9.28
C PRO A 21 -2.28 -6.93 -8.46
N ALA A 22 -3.07 -6.93 -7.39
CA ALA A 22 -3.12 -5.79 -6.46
C ALA A 22 -1.74 -5.53 -5.83
N LEU A 23 -1.02 -6.56 -5.38
CA LEU A 23 0.32 -6.41 -4.82
C LEU A 23 1.32 -5.87 -5.83
N PHE A 24 1.29 -6.34 -7.08
CA PHE A 24 2.14 -5.81 -8.15
C PHE A 24 1.85 -4.34 -8.44
N VAL A 25 0.58 -3.96 -8.47
CA VAL A 25 0.15 -2.58 -8.71
C VAL A 25 0.60 -1.63 -7.60
N VAL A 26 0.50 -2.09 -6.35
CA VAL A 26 0.87 -1.33 -5.15
C VAL A 26 2.39 -1.16 -5.04
N GLY A 27 3.15 -2.21 -5.37
CA GLY A 27 4.61 -2.20 -5.36
C GLY A 27 5.26 -1.73 -6.66
N ASP A 28 4.48 -1.18 -7.58
CA ASP A 28 4.99 -0.68 -8.85
C ASP A 28 5.89 0.55 -8.65
N ALA A 29 7.17 0.36 -8.93
CA ALA A 29 8.22 1.37 -8.79
C ALA A 29 9.07 1.44 -10.06
N PRO A 30 9.62 2.62 -10.39
CA PRO A 30 10.32 2.87 -11.66
C PRO A 30 11.74 2.30 -11.70
N PHE A 31 12.09 1.35 -10.83
CA PHE A 31 13.44 0.81 -10.73
C PHE A 31 13.84 0.01 -11.97
N SER A 32 15.11 0.12 -12.36
CA SER A 32 15.63 -0.55 -13.56
C SER A 32 15.83 -2.06 -13.39
N THR A 33 16.17 -2.53 -12.19
CA THR A 33 16.45 -3.95 -11.93
C THR A 33 15.25 -4.69 -11.35
N LEU A 34 15.10 -5.97 -11.72
CA LEU A 34 14.04 -6.83 -11.18
C LEU A 34 14.16 -6.99 -9.65
N THR A 35 15.38 -7.15 -9.15
CA THR A 35 15.65 -7.28 -7.71
C THR A 35 15.16 -6.06 -6.93
N SER A 36 15.46 -4.84 -7.39
CA SER A 36 14.97 -3.62 -6.75
C SER A 36 13.44 -3.52 -6.78
N LYS A 37 12.79 -3.96 -7.86
CA LYS A 37 11.32 -4.02 -7.93
C LYS A 37 10.73 -4.99 -6.92
N ILE A 38 11.29 -6.21 -6.84
CA ILE A 38 10.83 -7.22 -5.88
C ILE A 38 11.02 -6.73 -4.44
N LEU A 39 12.18 -6.15 -4.12
CA LEU A 39 12.42 -5.58 -2.79
C LEU A 39 11.43 -4.46 -2.48
N HIS A 40 11.05 -3.64 -3.47
CA HIS A 40 10.05 -2.60 -3.26
C HIS A 40 8.65 -3.17 -3.02
N ILE A 41 8.24 -4.21 -3.75
CA ILE A 41 6.98 -4.93 -3.49
C ILE A 41 6.98 -5.46 -2.06
N LEU A 42 8.10 -6.03 -1.58
CA LEU A 42 8.24 -6.49 -0.20
C LEU A 42 8.13 -5.33 0.79
N VAL A 43 8.72 -4.16 0.50
CA VAL A 43 8.56 -2.98 1.35
C VAL A 43 7.10 -2.51 1.41
N CYS A 44 6.40 -2.46 0.28
CA CYS A 44 4.99 -2.11 0.23
C CYS A 44 4.12 -3.12 0.98
N LEU A 45 4.45 -4.41 0.90
CA LEU A 45 3.79 -5.47 1.65
C LEU A 45 4.11 -5.40 3.15
N GLY A 46 5.30 -4.95 3.54
CA GLY A 46 5.68 -4.76 4.94
C GLY A 46 5.14 -3.46 5.56
N CYS A 47 4.77 -2.47 4.75
CA CYS A 47 4.30 -1.16 5.19
C CYS A 47 3.26 -0.56 4.24
N PRO A 48 1.95 -0.70 4.54
CA PRO A 48 0.85 -0.15 3.73
C PRO A 48 0.89 1.38 3.60
N PHE A 49 1.47 2.09 4.57
CA PHE A 49 1.56 3.55 4.55
C PHE A 49 2.37 4.09 3.35
N THR A 50 3.47 3.44 2.99
CA THR A 50 4.37 3.90 1.91
C THR A 50 3.65 4.04 0.56
N PRO A 51 3.02 2.97 0.02
CA PRO A 51 2.29 3.07 -1.24
C PRO A 51 1.04 3.95 -1.12
N LEU A 52 0.31 3.91 0.01
CA LEU A 52 -0.83 4.82 0.23
C LEU A 52 -0.40 6.29 0.14
N PHE A 53 0.71 6.64 0.79
CA PHE A 53 1.25 7.99 0.75
C PHE A 53 1.59 8.41 -0.68
N TYR A 54 2.32 7.58 -1.42
CA TYR A 54 2.75 7.88 -2.78
C TYR A 54 1.55 8.10 -3.71
N PHE A 55 0.58 7.19 -3.72
CA PHE A 55 -0.55 7.29 -4.63
C PHE A 55 -1.55 8.39 -4.24
N LEU A 56 -1.79 8.62 -2.94
CA LEU A 56 -2.79 9.60 -2.49
C LEU A 56 -2.29 11.04 -2.48
N HIS A 57 -0.98 11.28 -2.28
CA HIS A 57 -0.45 12.64 -2.10
C HIS A 57 0.55 13.08 -3.16
N VAL A 58 1.31 12.15 -3.74
CA VAL A 58 2.38 12.49 -4.70
C VAL A 58 1.85 12.37 -6.12
N LYS A 59 1.27 11.22 -6.44
CA LYS A 59 0.83 10.86 -7.79
C LYS A 59 -0.43 11.61 -8.26
N THR A 60 -1.13 12.21 -7.31
CA THR A 60 -2.42 12.90 -7.48
C THR A 60 -2.29 14.38 -7.76
N GLY A 61 -1.10 14.98 -7.63
CA GLY A 61 -0.84 16.34 -8.08
C GLY A 61 -1.10 16.42 -9.58
N ALA A 62 -2.12 17.17 -9.98
CA ALA A 62 -2.33 17.61 -11.36
C ALA A 62 -2.12 19.13 -11.37
N ASN A 63 -1.42 19.66 -12.38
CA ASN A 63 -1.39 21.11 -12.56
C ASN A 63 -2.80 21.55 -13.00
N GLU A 64 -3.16 22.81 -12.74
CA GLU A 64 -4.47 23.38 -13.11
C GLU A 64 -4.80 23.24 -14.63
N GLY A 65 -3.79 22.97 -15.47
CA GLY A 65 -3.93 22.68 -16.91
C GLY A 65 -3.91 21.20 -17.33
N GLY A 66 -3.92 20.22 -16.42
CA GLY A 66 -4.02 18.78 -16.77
C GLY A 66 -2.72 18.07 -17.20
N ASP A 67 -1.60 18.79 -17.27
CA ASP A 67 -0.29 18.23 -17.65
C ASP A 67 0.32 17.30 -16.60
N ALA A 68 1.20 16.40 -17.06
CA ALA A 68 1.93 15.47 -16.19
C ALA A 68 2.78 16.25 -15.18
N ILE A 69 2.58 15.96 -13.89
CA ILE A 69 3.35 16.61 -12.83
C ILE A 69 4.71 15.91 -12.66
N PRO A 70 5.83 16.65 -12.78
CA PRO A 70 7.17 16.12 -12.52
C PRO A 70 7.36 15.65 -11.07
N ASP A 71 6.54 16.12 -10.12
CA ASP A 71 6.57 15.73 -8.70
C ASP A 71 6.43 14.21 -8.50
N CYS A 72 5.68 13.52 -9.37
CA CYS A 72 5.54 12.05 -9.35
C CYS A 72 6.87 11.33 -9.54
N CYS A 73 7.75 11.91 -10.35
CA CYS A 73 9.10 11.43 -10.63
C CYS A 73 10.11 11.96 -9.61
N ALA A 74 9.96 13.22 -9.19
CA ALA A 74 10.83 13.84 -8.20
C ALA A 74 10.78 13.12 -6.85
N TYR A 75 9.65 12.49 -6.49
CA TYR A 75 9.57 11.62 -5.32
C TYR A 75 10.68 10.57 -5.26
N TRP A 76 11.02 9.97 -6.40
CA TRP A 76 12.03 8.90 -6.49
C TRP A 76 13.47 9.41 -6.50
N LEU A 77 13.68 10.72 -6.37
CA LEU A 77 15.02 11.31 -6.32
C LEU A 77 15.55 11.36 -4.89
N PRO A 78 16.88 11.17 -4.72
CA PRO A 78 17.53 11.31 -3.43
C PRO A 78 17.51 12.77 -2.94
N LYS A 79 17.60 12.93 -1.61
CA LYS A 79 17.50 14.22 -0.91
C LYS A 79 18.50 15.28 -1.38
N ASP A 80 19.67 14.88 -1.85
CA ASP A 80 20.75 15.72 -2.38
C ASP A 80 20.35 16.49 -3.65
N LYS A 81 19.36 16.01 -4.40
CA LYS A 81 18.82 16.69 -5.58
C LYS A 81 17.91 17.87 -5.27
N PHE A 82 17.63 18.15 -4.00
CA PHE A 82 16.70 19.20 -3.58
C PHE A 82 17.37 20.24 -2.70
N GLN A 83 17.34 21.50 -3.13
CA GLN A 83 17.98 22.61 -2.43
C GLN A 83 16.94 23.63 -1.94
N PHE A 84 16.90 23.81 -0.62
CA PHE A 84 16.08 24.84 0.01
C PHE A 84 16.94 26.07 0.31
N HIS A 85 16.52 27.22 -0.20
CA HIS A 85 17.12 28.51 0.15
C HIS A 85 16.40 29.09 1.37
N VAL A 86 17.14 29.33 2.46
CA VAL A 86 16.58 29.91 3.68
C VAL A 86 16.53 31.44 3.52
N PRO A 87 15.35 32.07 3.45
CA PRO A 87 15.27 33.53 3.42
C PRO A 87 15.89 34.10 4.70
N ASN A 88 16.69 35.17 4.57
CA ASN A 88 17.40 35.90 5.63
C ASN A 88 18.67 35.25 6.22
N ARG A 89 19.34 34.35 5.49
CA ARG A 89 20.75 33.99 5.78
C ARG A 89 21.63 34.32 4.57
N PRO A 90 22.92 34.65 4.77
CA PRO A 90 23.84 34.84 3.64
C PRO A 90 23.81 33.60 2.73
N GLU A 91 24.05 33.83 1.44
CA GLU A 91 23.80 32.95 0.28
C GLU A 91 24.31 31.50 0.38
N ASN A 92 25.06 31.15 1.43
CA ASN A 92 25.72 29.86 1.62
C ASN A 92 24.96 28.84 2.49
N ASN A 93 23.74 29.10 2.97
CA ASN A 93 22.99 28.09 3.75
C ASN A 93 21.97 27.34 2.88
N ILE A 94 22.48 26.63 1.88
CA ILE A 94 21.71 25.64 1.13
C ILE A 94 21.54 24.40 2.01
N VAL A 95 20.30 24.02 2.28
CA VAL A 95 19.99 22.79 3.02
C VAL A 95 19.37 21.78 2.08
N ASN A 96 20.01 20.61 1.98
CA ASN A 96 19.44 19.48 1.26
C ASN A 96 18.24 18.95 2.03
N MET A 97 17.08 18.90 1.39
CA MET A 97 15.83 18.51 2.06
C MET A 97 14.88 17.81 1.12
N TRP A 98 14.42 16.61 1.51
CA TRP A 98 13.41 15.89 0.76
C TRP A 98 12.06 16.60 0.92
N PRO A 99 11.39 17.01 -0.17
CA PRO A 99 10.28 17.98 -0.10
C PRO A 99 8.90 17.36 0.04
N PHE A 100 8.81 16.08 0.38
CA PHE A 100 7.55 15.36 0.54
C PHE A 100 7.30 15.00 2.01
N GLY A 101 6.04 14.72 2.34
CA GLY A 101 5.65 14.27 3.67
C GLY A 101 5.18 15.41 4.57
N TYR A 102 5.57 15.35 5.84
CA TYR A 102 5.09 16.30 6.85
C TYR A 102 5.68 17.71 6.67
N LYS A 103 6.88 17.80 6.09
CA LYS A 103 7.56 19.07 5.81
C LYS A 103 7.50 19.41 4.31
N ILE A 104 6.31 19.28 3.72
CA ILE A 104 6.11 19.50 2.28
C ILE A 104 6.59 20.87 1.80
N LYS A 105 7.17 20.90 0.60
CA LYS A 105 7.64 22.10 -0.10
C LYS A 105 7.16 22.08 -1.55
N LYS A 106 7.06 23.25 -2.17
CA LYS A 106 6.75 23.37 -3.61
C LYS A 106 8.02 23.13 -4.39
N LEU A 107 7.96 22.35 -5.46
CA LEU A 107 9.07 22.21 -6.40
C LEU A 107 9.05 23.37 -7.39
N ASP A 108 10.19 24.04 -7.56
CA ASP A 108 10.40 25.04 -8.61
C ASP A 108 11.36 24.50 -9.68
N PHE A 109 10.83 24.39 -10.89
CA PHE A 109 11.55 23.94 -12.09
C PHE A 109 11.87 25.08 -13.07
N THR A 110 11.51 26.32 -12.74
CA THR A 110 11.61 27.47 -13.65
C THR A 110 13.04 27.70 -14.12
N ASN A 111 14.00 27.42 -13.24
CA ASN A 111 15.42 27.62 -13.51
C ASN A 111 16.09 26.43 -14.23
N ILE A 112 15.41 25.28 -14.39
CA ILE A 112 16.00 24.07 -14.96
C ILE A 112 15.02 23.31 -15.87
N PRO A 113 14.70 23.87 -17.05
CA PRO A 113 13.73 23.27 -17.98
C PRO A 113 14.16 21.88 -18.47
N ASN A 114 15.47 21.62 -18.61
CA ASN A 114 15.99 20.33 -19.02
C ASN A 114 15.65 19.21 -18.03
N ILE A 115 15.73 19.46 -16.71
CA ILE A 115 15.33 18.49 -15.68
C ILE A 115 13.84 18.21 -15.79
N LYS A 116 13.01 19.25 -15.95
CA LYS A 116 11.56 19.09 -16.11
C LYS A 116 11.22 18.19 -17.28
N THR A 117 11.82 18.42 -18.45
CA THR A 117 11.57 17.61 -19.65
C THR A 117 11.95 16.15 -19.43
N ARG A 118 13.12 15.88 -18.84
CA ARG A 118 13.57 14.51 -18.54
C ARG A 118 12.67 13.78 -17.54
N LEU A 119 12.15 14.48 -16.54
CA LEU A 119 11.19 13.90 -15.60
C LEU A 119 9.86 13.56 -16.28
N VAL A 120 9.36 14.42 -17.17
CA VAL A 120 8.12 14.15 -17.93
C VAL A 120 8.29 12.95 -18.87
N GLU A 121 9.46 12.78 -19.50
CA GLU A 121 9.78 11.60 -20.31
C GLU A 121 9.76 10.27 -19.52
N CYS A 122 9.84 10.32 -18.18
CA CYS A 122 9.75 9.14 -17.34
C CYS A 122 8.31 8.70 -17.06
N VAL A 123 7.32 9.55 -17.37
CA VAL A 123 5.90 9.30 -17.14
C VAL A 123 5.24 8.80 -18.44
N THR A 124 4.48 7.72 -18.34
CA THR A 124 3.66 7.23 -19.44
C THR A 124 2.23 7.00 -18.97
N ASN A 125 1.31 6.90 -19.94
CA ASN A 125 -0.06 6.49 -19.65
C ASN A 125 -0.08 4.99 -19.32
N VAL A 126 -0.85 4.63 -18.30
CA VAL A 126 -1.15 3.25 -17.90
C VAL A 126 -1.84 2.56 -19.08
N SER A 127 -1.34 1.37 -19.45
CA SER A 127 -1.89 0.59 -20.55
C SER A 127 -3.34 0.17 -20.27
N PHE A 128 -4.12 -0.11 -21.32
CA PHE A 128 -5.48 -0.62 -21.13
C PHE A 128 -5.50 -1.93 -20.33
N LEU A 129 -4.54 -2.82 -20.61
CA LEU A 129 -4.40 -4.09 -19.91
C LEU A 129 -4.16 -3.88 -18.41
N ASP A 130 -3.26 -2.96 -18.04
CA ASP A 130 -3.00 -2.65 -16.63
C ASP A 130 -4.25 -2.12 -15.92
N ARG A 131 -5.03 -1.26 -16.58
CA ARG A 131 -6.30 -0.75 -16.01
C ARG A 131 -7.31 -1.87 -15.81
N PHE A 132 -7.42 -2.78 -16.79
CA PHE A 132 -8.31 -3.93 -16.69
C PHE A 132 -7.90 -4.86 -15.54
N VAL A 133 -6.61 -5.16 -15.41
CA VAL A 133 -6.08 -5.95 -14.28
C VAL A 133 -6.38 -5.28 -12.95
N CYS A 134 -6.15 -3.96 -12.83
CA CYS A 134 -6.50 -3.21 -11.61
C CYS A 134 -7.99 -3.28 -11.29
N PHE A 135 -8.85 -3.19 -12.31
CA PHE A 135 -10.29 -3.27 -12.16
C PHE A 135 -10.73 -4.66 -11.66
N VAL A 136 -10.21 -5.72 -12.28
CA VAL A 136 -10.48 -7.10 -11.87
C VAL A 136 -10.03 -7.34 -10.43
N SER A 137 -8.81 -6.89 -10.07
CA SER A 137 -8.34 -7.04 -8.69
C SER A 137 -9.15 -6.21 -7.70
N GLY A 138 -9.53 -4.98 -8.06
CA GLY A 138 -10.38 -4.13 -7.25
C GLY A 138 -11.76 -4.75 -7.02
N TYR A 139 -12.35 -5.37 -8.06
CA TYR A 139 -13.58 -6.12 -7.96
C TYR A 139 -13.47 -7.27 -6.95
N PHE A 140 -12.41 -8.09 -7.02
CA PHE A 140 -12.23 -9.22 -6.09
C PHE A 140 -11.99 -8.77 -4.64
N VAL A 141 -11.21 -7.70 -4.43
CA VAL A 141 -11.02 -7.12 -3.09
C VAL A 141 -12.33 -6.57 -2.54
N PHE A 142 -13.11 -5.88 -3.37
CA PHE A 142 -14.41 -5.32 -2.99
C PHE A 142 -15.45 -6.41 -2.68
N VAL A 143 -15.58 -7.41 -3.54
CA VAL A 143 -16.48 -8.55 -3.31
C VAL A 143 -16.06 -9.31 -2.04
N GLY A 144 -14.76 -9.54 -1.84
CA GLY A 144 -14.25 -10.17 -0.63
C GLY A 144 -14.57 -9.37 0.65
N PHE A 145 -14.53 -8.04 0.58
CA PHE A 145 -14.97 -7.16 1.67
C PHE A 145 -16.45 -7.33 2.00
N ILE A 146 -17.34 -7.33 0.99
CA ILE A 146 -18.78 -7.51 1.18
C ILE A 146 -19.09 -8.90 1.75
N ILE A 147 -18.46 -9.95 1.23
CA ILE A 147 -18.62 -11.32 1.74
C ILE A 147 -18.14 -11.41 3.19
N GLY A 148 -17.01 -10.77 3.53
CA GLY A 148 -16.51 -10.71 4.89
C GLY A 148 -17.51 -10.08 5.85
N ILE A 149 -18.08 -8.91 5.52
CA ILE A 149 -19.12 -8.29 6.35
C ILE A 149 -20.36 -9.19 6.47
N TYR A 150 -20.82 -9.77 5.36
CA TYR A 150 -21.97 -10.66 5.36
C TYR A 150 -21.76 -11.84 6.29
N ARG A 151 -20.57 -12.44 6.29
CA ARG A 151 -20.24 -13.55 7.20
C ARG A 151 -20.03 -13.12 8.65
N ALA A 152 -19.69 -11.86 8.91
CA ALA A 152 -19.57 -11.32 10.26
C ALA A 152 -20.92 -11.27 10.99
N VAL A 153 -21.97 -10.94 10.24
CA VAL A 153 -23.33 -10.69 10.77
C VAL A 153 -24.28 -11.85 10.48
N GLY A 154 -23.95 -12.69 9.50
CA GLY A 154 -24.79 -13.77 9.00
C GLY A 154 -24.77 -15.07 9.85
N PRO A 155 -25.51 -16.09 9.40
CA PRO A 155 -25.59 -17.38 10.08
C PRO A 155 -24.25 -18.13 10.01
N CYS A 156 -24.07 -19.10 10.91
CA CYS A 156 -22.90 -19.96 10.95
C CYS A 156 -22.76 -20.72 9.62
N GLN A 157 -21.61 -20.59 8.95
CA GLN A 157 -21.32 -21.33 7.72
C GLN A 157 -19.97 -22.05 7.87
N GLN A 158 -19.90 -23.29 7.36
CA GLN A 158 -18.65 -24.06 7.36
C GLN A 158 -17.61 -23.53 6.36
N GLN A 159 -18.01 -22.68 5.40
CA GLN A 159 -17.12 -22.22 4.35
C GLN A 159 -16.20 -21.08 4.82
N ASP A 160 -14.95 -21.18 4.39
CA ASP A 160 -13.84 -20.42 4.93
C ASP A 160 -13.89 -18.92 4.59
N TRP A 161 -13.84 -18.03 5.60
CA TRP A 161 -13.95 -16.57 5.45
C TRP A 161 -12.84 -16.00 4.55
N PRO A 162 -13.14 -15.07 3.61
CA PRO A 162 -12.13 -14.45 2.75
C PRO A 162 -11.27 -13.42 3.52
N ALA A 163 -10.38 -13.90 4.39
CA ALA A 163 -9.64 -13.04 5.33
C ALA A 163 -8.62 -12.17 4.59
N ILE A 164 -8.01 -12.70 3.53
CA ILE A 164 -6.97 -12.03 2.77
C ILE A 164 -7.53 -10.88 1.90
N PRO A 165 -8.63 -11.03 1.15
CA PRO A 165 -9.28 -9.89 0.50
C PRO A 165 -9.63 -8.75 1.47
N LEU A 166 -10.09 -9.09 2.68
CA LEU A 166 -10.40 -8.09 3.71
C LEU A 166 -9.13 -7.37 4.21
N LEU A 167 -8.03 -8.10 4.39
CA LEU A 167 -6.72 -7.53 4.69
C LEU A 167 -6.17 -6.62 3.59
N LEU A 168 -6.65 -6.72 2.35
CA LEU A 168 -6.18 -5.94 1.21
C LEU A 168 -7.10 -4.77 0.86
N VAL A 169 -8.16 -4.49 1.64
CA VAL A 169 -9.07 -3.37 1.37
C VAL A 169 -8.33 -2.03 1.29
N TRP A 170 -7.23 -1.88 2.05
CA TRP A 170 -6.38 -0.69 1.98
C TRP A 170 -5.78 -0.43 0.59
N THR A 171 -5.73 -1.43 -0.29
CA THR A 171 -5.25 -1.27 -1.67
C THR A 171 -6.28 -0.61 -2.58
N LEU A 172 -7.58 -0.60 -2.22
CA LEU A 172 -8.65 -0.07 -3.08
C LEU A 172 -8.43 1.39 -3.52
N PRO A 173 -8.04 2.36 -2.66
CA PRO A 173 -7.77 3.73 -3.09
C PRO A 173 -6.67 3.81 -4.16
N ILE A 174 -5.65 2.95 -4.04
CA ILE A 174 -4.53 2.88 -4.99
C ILE A 174 -5.03 2.35 -6.35
N LEU A 175 -5.82 1.27 -6.33
CA LEU A 175 -6.41 0.68 -7.53
C LEU A 175 -7.32 1.69 -8.25
N VAL A 176 -8.19 2.38 -7.53
CA VAL A 176 -9.10 3.40 -8.09
C VAL A 176 -8.31 4.55 -8.71
N ILE A 177 -7.30 5.08 -8.02
CA ILE A 177 -6.44 6.14 -8.57
C ILE A 177 -5.74 5.66 -9.84
N ARG A 178 -5.26 4.42 -9.87
CA ARG A 178 -4.56 3.87 -11.03
C ARG A 178 -5.48 3.70 -12.23
N VAL A 179 -6.72 3.26 -12.03
CA VAL A 179 -7.74 3.16 -13.08
C VAL A 179 -8.15 4.53 -13.60
N CYS A 180 -8.43 5.49 -12.71
CA CYS A 180 -8.99 6.79 -13.07
C CYS A 180 -7.95 7.82 -13.55
N LYS A 181 -6.78 7.92 -12.89
CA LYS A 181 -5.77 8.95 -13.21
C LYS A 181 -4.77 8.52 -14.29
N GLY A 182 -4.59 7.22 -14.51
CA GLY A 182 -4.03 6.67 -15.74
C GLY A 182 -2.60 7.08 -16.12
N LYS A 183 -1.80 7.72 -15.25
CA LYS A 183 -0.37 8.03 -15.48
C LYS A 183 0.51 7.26 -14.49
N VAL A 184 1.65 6.73 -14.94
CA VAL A 184 2.62 5.95 -14.15
C VAL A 184 4.05 6.37 -14.48
N VAL A 185 4.96 6.27 -13.50
CA VAL A 185 6.39 6.47 -13.73
C VAL A 185 6.98 5.12 -14.13
N VAL A 186 7.47 5.00 -15.36
CA VAL A 186 7.95 3.72 -15.92
C VAL A 186 9.47 3.68 -16.00
N ARG A 187 10.11 4.83 -16.23
CA ARG A 187 11.58 4.94 -16.28
C ARG A 187 12.12 5.52 -14.99
N ASP A 188 13.25 4.99 -14.54
CA ASP A 188 13.93 5.45 -13.32
C ASP A 188 14.37 6.92 -13.48
N PRO A 189 13.79 7.87 -12.73
CA PRO A 189 14.18 9.27 -12.82
C PRO A 189 15.64 9.52 -12.43
N ARG A 190 16.25 8.63 -11.62
CA ARG A 190 17.64 8.75 -11.18
C ARG A 190 18.60 8.48 -12.33
N GLU A 191 18.32 7.48 -13.15
CA GLU A 191 19.11 7.19 -14.35
C GLU A 191 18.89 8.26 -15.42
N ALA A 192 17.65 8.74 -15.58
CA ALA A 192 17.33 9.82 -16.53
C ALA A 192 18.05 11.14 -16.22
N LEU A 193 18.36 11.39 -14.94
CA LEU A 193 19.05 12.60 -14.47
C LEU A 193 20.53 12.40 -14.12
N LYS A 194 21.10 11.22 -14.38
CA LYS A 194 22.48 10.89 -13.99
C LYS A 194 23.53 11.82 -14.62
N LEU A 195 23.27 12.27 -15.85
CA LEU A 195 24.15 13.16 -16.63
C LEU A 195 23.70 14.63 -16.61
N VAL A 196 22.62 14.95 -15.88
CA VAL A 196 22.08 16.31 -15.83
C VAL A 196 22.56 16.97 -14.54
N GLU A 197 23.35 18.03 -14.70
CA GLU A 197 23.79 18.87 -13.60
C GLU A 197 22.69 19.85 -13.17
N GLY A 198 22.65 20.14 -11.87
CA GLY A 198 21.66 21.03 -11.26
C GLY A 198 20.78 20.34 -10.22
N ASN A 199 20.31 21.14 -9.27
CA ASN A 199 19.44 20.71 -8.18
C ASN A 199 18.09 21.45 -8.24
N ILE A 200 17.02 20.73 -7.91
CA ILE A 200 15.66 21.27 -7.91
C ILE A 200 15.52 22.21 -6.73
N ARG A 201 15.09 23.45 -6.99
CA ARG A 201 14.80 24.40 -5.92
C ARG A 201 13.49 24.06 -5.26
N VAL A 202 13.45 24.20 -3.93
CA VAL A 202 12.24 23.99 -3.14
C VAL A 202 11.84 25.26 -2.42
N GLU A 203 10.56 25.62 -2.54
CA GLU A 203 9.98 26.83 -1.98
C GLU A 203 9.03 26.51 -0.82
N ARG A 204 8.80 27.49 0.05
CA ARG A 204 7.78 27.35 1.11
C ARG A 204 6.39 27.33 0.48
N LEU A 205 5.58 26.36 0.89
CA LEU A 205 4.14 26.46 0.71
C LEU A 205 3.56 27.50 1.67
N ALA A 206 2.42 28.07 1.30
CA ALA A 206 1.59 28.83 2.22
C ALA A 206 1.17 27.95 3.42
N GLU A 207 1.03 28.58 4.61
CA GLU A 207 0.82 27.84 5.86
C GLU A 207 -0.52 27.09 5.89
N ASP A 208 -1.55 27.67 5.31
CA ASP A 208 -2.89 27.08 5.15
C ASP A 208 -2.84 25.79 4.32
N LYS A 209 -2.19 25.83 3.14
CA LYS A 209 -1.99 24.66 2.28
C LYS A 209 -1.11 23.61 2.96
N THR A 210 -0.09 24.04 3.68
CA THR A 210 0.79 23.13 4.44
C THR A 210 0.01 22.38 5.52
N ARG A 211 -0.86 23.07 6.26
CA ARG A 211 -1.69 22.47 7.32
C ARG A 211 -2.69 21.46 6.76
N ASP A 212 -3.35 21.79 5.66
CA ASP A 212 -4.28 20.87 4.98
C ASP A 212 -3.58 19.58 4.54
N ILE A 213 -2.44 19.68 3.87
CA ILE A 213 -1.69 18.51 3.40
C ILE A 213 -1.21 17.66 4.58
N ARG A 214 -0.70 18.28 5.66
CA ARG A 214 -0.32 17.55 6.88
C ARG A 214 -1.49 16.75 7.46
N GLY A 215 -2.68 17.36 7.52
CA GLY A 215 -3.90 16.68 7.96
C GLY A 215 -4.21 15.45 7.11
N LYS A 216 -4.13 15.57 5.79
CA LYS A 216 -4.35 14.47 4.84
C LYS A 216 -3.31 13.35 4.98
N VAL A 217 -2.04 13.69 5.19
CA VAL A 217 -0.96 12.72 5.42
C VAL A 217 -1.17 11.97 6.73
N LEU A 218 -1.54 12.68 7.81
CA LEU A 218 -1.87 12.05 9.10
C LEU A 218 -3.11 11.15 9.00
N ALA A 219 -4.15 11.59 8.28
CA ALA A 219 -5.32 10.75 8.01
C ALA A 219 -4.94 9.47 7.26
N THR A 220 -4.00 9.56 6.31
CA THR A 220 -3.50 8.38 5.58
C THR A 220 -2.75 7.41 6.49
N LEU A 221 -1.95 7.93 7.43
CA LEU A 221 -1.29 7.12 8.46
C LEU A 221 -2.31 6.42 9.35
N LEU A 222 -3.36 7.12 9.78
CA LEU A 222 -4.42 6.53 10.59
C LEU A 222 -5.16 5.44 9.82
N ILE A 223 -5.50 5.68 8.55
CA ILE A 223 -6.14 4.68 7.68
C ILE A 223 -5.25 3.44 7.52
N SER A 224 -3.94 3.62 7.30
CA SER A 224 -3.00 2.50 7.13
C SER A 224 -2.81 1.66 8.41
N ILE A 225 -3.25 2.15 9.56
CA ILE A 225 -3.25 1.43 10.83
C ILE A 225 -4.63 0.79 11.07
N VAL A 226 -5.68 1.63 11.12
CA VAL A 226 -7.01 1.24 11.61
C VAL A 226 -7.68 0.17 10.74
N ILE A 227 -7.55 0.25 9.42
CA ILE A 227 -8.29 -0.65 8.51
C ILE A 227 -7.95 -2.14 8.73
N HIS A 228 -6.71 -2.43 9.11
CA HIS A 228 -6.25 -3.78 9.38
C HIS A 228 -6.78 -4.29 10.73
N TRP A 229 -6.87 -3.43 11.74
CA TRP A 229 -7.47 -3.79 13.03
C TRP A 229 -8.97 -4.02 12.93
N LEU A 230 -9.67 -3.28 12.06
CA LEU A 230 -11.08 -3.58 11.75
C LEU A 230 -11.23 -5.00 11.18
N THR A 231 -10.28 -5.45 10.35
CA THR A 231 -10.25 -6.82 9.82
C THR A 231 -10.09 -7.86 10.94
N VAL A 232 -9.20 -7.59 11.89
CA VAL A 232 -8.97 -8.46 13.06
C VAL A 232 -10.25 -8.56 13.90
N VAL A 233 -10.88 -7.43 14.21
CA VAL A 233 -12.11 -7.37 15.00
C VAL A 233 -13.25 -8.10 14.29
N LEU A 234 -13.46 -7.85 13.00
CA LEU A 234 -14.49 -8.54 12.22
C LEU A 234 -14.28 -10.06 12.22
N THR A 235 -13.02 -10.50 12.05
CA THR A 235 -12.68 -11.93 12.06
C THR A 235 -12.88 -12.56 13.44
N TYR A 236 -12.59 -11.82 14.51
CA TYR A 236 -12.77 -12.31 15.88
C TYR A 236 -14.26 -12.61 16.20
N TYR A 237 -15.18 -11.75 15.73
CA TYR A 237 -16.62 -11.91 15.97
C TYR A 237 -17.34 -12.78 14.94
N THR A 238 -16.62 -13.31 13.96
CA THR A 238 -17.15 -14.22 12.95
C THR A 238 -17.56 -15.54 13.57
N LYS A 239 -18.74 -16.06 13.20
CA LYS A 239 -19.13 -17.42 13.58
C LYS A 239 -18.65 -18.45 12.54
N PRO A 240 -18.22 -19.65 12.99
CA PRO A 240 -18.14 -20.12 14.38
C PRO A 240 -16.88 -19.64 15.13
N VAL A 241 -16.87 -19.84 16.46
CA VAL A 241 -15.83 -19.41 17.42
C VAL A 241 -14.40 -19.77 16.98
N GLY A 242 -14.21 -20.82 16.18
CA GLY A 242 -12.91 -21.20 15.60
C GLY A 242 -12.24 -20.12 14.73
N PHE A 243 -12.98 -19.10 14.27
CA PHE A 243 -12.42 -17.92 13.60
C PHE A 243 -11.64 -16.98 14.53
N GLY A 244 -11.87 -17.03 15.85
CA GLY A 244 -11.07 -16.30 16.83
C GLY A 244 -9.58 -16.67 16.78
N CYS A 245 -9.25 -17.95 16.56
CA CYS A 245 -7.85 -18.39 16.40
C CYS A 245 -7.17 -17.74 15.19
N ARG A 246 -7.94 -17.45 14.14
CA ARG A 246 -7.44 -16.81 12.91
C ARG A 246 -7.20 -15.33 13.12
N SER A 247 -8.01 -14.66 13.94
CA SER A 247 -7.77 -13.27 14.33
C SER A 247 -6.42 -13.08 15.04
N ILE A 248 -5.87 -14.10 15.71
CA ILE A 248 -4.52 -14.06 16.31
C ILE A 248 -3.48 -13.88 15.22
N GLY A 249 -3.50 -14.73 14.18
CA GLY A 249 -2.60 -14.59 13.03
C GLY A 249 -2.76 -13.23 12.32
N LEU A 250 -4.00 -12.77 12.13
CA LEU A 250 -4.27 -11.47 11.54
C LEU A 250 -3.78 -10.31 12.42
N SER A 251 -3.83 -10.45 13.75
CA SER A 251 -3.34 -9.44 14.70
C SER A 251 -1.82 -9.28 14.64
N VAL A 252 -1.08 -10.36 14.34
CA VAL A 252 0.37 -10.29 14.09
C VAL A 252 0.64 -9.45 12.84
N VAL A 253 -0.06 -9.71 11.74
CA VAL A 253 0.09 -8.94 10.49
C VAL A 253 -0.31 -7.48 10.71
N ALA A 254 -1.45 -7.22 11.36
CA ALA A 254 -1.91 -5.86 11.68
C ALA A 254 -0.93 -5.13 12.60
N GLY A 255 -0.32 -5.82 13.56
CA GLY A 255 0.73 -5.28 14.43
C GLY A 255 1.98 -4.87 13.66
N ILE A 256 2.48 -5.75 12.78
CA ILE A 256 3.62 -5.45 11.90
C ILE A 256 3.32 -4.21 11.05
N TRP A 257 2.17 -4.18 10.38
CA TRP A 257 1.77 -3.05 9.54
C TRP A 257 1.60 -1.75 10.32
N SER A 258 1.07 -1.81 11.54
CA SER A 258 0.90 -0.63 12.39
C SER A 258 2.24 -0.05 12.80
N PHE A 259 3.13 -0.90 13.32
CA PHE A 259 4.47 -0.50 13.72
C PHE A 259 5.26 0.07 12.54
N ASN A 260 5.27 -0.64 11.41
CA ASN A 260 6.02 -0.21 10.22
C ASN A 260 5.43 1.05 9.59
N SER A 261 4.12 1.27 9.65
CA SER A 261 3.49 2.52 9.17
C SER A 261 3.97 3.72 9.98
N ILE A 262 4.00 3.59 11.31
CA ILE A 262 4.51 4.64 12.21
C ILE A 262 6.01 4.85 12.00
N LEU A 263 6.79 3.76 11.96
CA LEU A 263 8.24 3.82 11.75
C LEU A 263 8.59 4.52 10.43
N CYS A 264 7.94 4.15 9.33
CA CYS A 264 8.15 4.79 8.04
C CYS A 264 7.73 6.26 8.06
N PHE A 265 6.57 6.58 8.65
CA PHE A 265 6.12 7.96 8.82
C PHE A 265 7.17 8.83 9.52
N VAL A 266 7.68 8.38 10.66
CA VAL A 266 8.68 9.10 11.45
C VAL A 266 10.00 9.20 10.67
N TYR A 267 10.52 8.07 10.19
CA TYR A 267 11.86 8.04 9.59
C TYR A 267 11.93 8.81 8.26
N TYR A 268 11.01 8.53 7.33
CA TYR A 268 11.06 9.11 5.98
C TYR A 268 10.38 10.49 5.93
N TYR A 269 9.18 10.61 6.49
CA TYR A 269 8.30 11.74 6.22
C TYR A 269 8.35 12.85 7.28
N LEU A 270 8.82 12.55 8.50
CA LEU A 270 9.04 13.55 9.56
C LEU A 270 10.51 14.03 9.62
N PHE A 271 11.46 13.09 9.48
CA PHE A 271 12.90 13.39 9.47
C PHE A 271 13.49 13.67 8.07
N ASN A 272 12.68 13.65 7.02
CA ASN A 272 13.06 14.00 5.64
C ASN A 272 14.22 13.14 5.12
N HIS A 273 14.15 11.83 5.29
CA HIS A 273 15.01 10.90 4.56
C HIS A 273 14.41 10.62 3.18
N SER A 274 15.27 10.28 2.20
CA SER A 274 14.82 9.82 0.88
C SER A 274 13.89 8.61 1.04
N PRO A 275 12.88 8.42 0.18
CA PRO A 275 11.85 7.43 0.40
C PRO A 275 12.39 5.99 0.29
N PRO A 276 11.64 5.00 0.77
CA PRO A 276 12.06 3.60 0.72
C PRO A 276 12.44 3.15 -0.69
N GLY A 277 13.63 2.58 -0.83
CA GLY A 277 14.16 2.06 -2.11
C GLY A 277 15.00 3.06 -2.91
N VAL A 278 15.03 4.33 -2.50
CA VAL A 278 15.98 5.31 -3.07
C VAL A 278 17.36 5.12 -2.46
N ASP A 279 17.44 5.07 -1.13
CA ASP A 279 18.66 4.81 -0.36
C ASP A 279 18.50 3.55 0.50
N THR A 280 19.57 2.74 0.62
CA THR A 280 19.59 1.57 1.51
C THR A 280 19.80 2.00 2.96
N SER A 281 18.70 2.09 3.71
CA SER A 281 18.71 2.37 5.15
C SER A 281 18.44 1.11 5.99
N PRO A 282 18.81 1.10 7.28
CA PRO A 282 18.41 0.02 8.19
C PRO A 282 16.88 -0.14 8.28
N VAL A 283 16.14 0.97 8.21
CA VAL A 283 14.67 0.97 8.19
C VAL A 283 14.14 0.33 6.92
N TYR A 284 14.73 0.61 5.76
CA TYR A 284 14.37 -0.04 4.49
C TYR A 284 14.54 -1.56 4.57
N LEU A 285 15.70 -2.02 5.07
CA LEU A 285 15.98 -3.46 5.24
C LEU A 285 14.99 -4.12 6.20
N TRP A 286 14.72 -3.49 7.35
CA TRP A 286 13.74 -3.98 8.33
C TRP A 286 12.33 -4.10 7.73
N VAL A 287 11.85 -3.07 7.04
CA VAL A 287 10.51 -3.12 6.45
C VAL A 287 10.44 -4.18 5.34
N CYS A 288 11.52 -4.36 4.59
CA CYS A 288 11.61 -5.43 3.59
C CYS A 288 11.56 -6.83 4.22
N THR A 289 12.26 -7.08 5.33
CA THR A 289 12.20 -8.37 6.03
C THR A 289 10.82 -8.63 6.65
N CYS A 290 10.18 -7.59 7.21
CA CYS A 290 8.78 -7.66 7.61
C CYS A 290 7.86 -8.00 6.43
N GLY A 291 8.12 -7.46 5.24
CA GLY A 291 7.41 -7.79 4.01
C GLY A 291 7.49 -9.28 3.66
N VAL A 292 8.69 -9.87 3.79
CA VAL A 292 8.88 -11.32 3.61
C VAL A 292 8.06 -12.11 4.63
N ALA A 293 8.08 -11.70 5.90
CA ALA A 293 7.28 -12.34 6.95
C ALA A 293 5.78 -12.26 6.66
N VAL A 294 5.26 -11.09 6.29
CA VAL A 294 3.85 -10.90 5.91
C VAL A 294 3.48 -11.74 4.68
N GLY A 295 4.35 -11.81 3.68
CA GLY A 295 4.15 -12.68 2.52
C GLY A 295 4.08 -14.16 2.90
N ALA A 296 4.96 -14.62 3.80
CA ALA A 296 4.91 -15.97 4.34
C ALA A 296 3.61 -16.24 5.10
N PHE A 297 3.12 -15.27 5.90
CA PHE A 297 1.81 -15.35 6.55
C PHE A 297 0.66 -15.46 5.55
N PHE A 298 0.70 -14.72 4.43
CA PHE A 298 -0.33 -14.82 3.40
C PHE A 298 -0.36 -16.20 2.73
N ILE A 299 0.81 -16.76 2.42
CA ILE A 299 0.92 -18.11 1.89
C ILE A 299 0.40 -19.12 2.92
N PHE A 300 0.83 -18.99 4.17
CA PHE A 300 0.39 -19.84 5.28
C PHE A 300 -1.14 -19.79 5.46
N PHE A 301 -1.75 -18.60 5.54
CA PHE A 301 -3.20 -18.47 5.64
C PHE A 301 -3.92 -19.01 4.41
N SER A 302 -3.37 -18.84 3.21
CA SER A 302 -3.96 -19.38 1.98
C SER A 302 -3.99 -20.91 1.97
N VAL A 303 -2.89 -21.56 2.40
CA VAL A 303 -2.78 -23.02 2.47
C VAL A 303 -3.75 -23.60 3.49
N ILE A 304 -3.79 -23.01 4.70
CA ILE A 304 -4.63 -23.55 5.79
C ILE A 304 -6.10 -23.18 5.59
N SER A 305 -6.42 -22.13 4.84
CA SER A 305 -7.80 -21.81 4.48
C SER A 305 -8.51 -22.93 3.70
N ASN A 306 -7.74 -23.76 3.00
CA ASN A 306 -8.28 -24.90 2.25
C ASN A 306 -8.45 -26.18 3.09
N ASN A 307 -8.00 -26.20 4.36
CA ASN A 307 -8.06 -27.39 5.21
C ASN A 307 -8.31 -27.04 6.70
N SER A 308 -9.56 -27.16 7.14
CA SER A 308 -9.97 -26.88 8.52
C SER A 308 -9.28 -27.76 9.57
N LEU A 309 -8.89 -29.00 9.21
CA LEU A 309 -8.20 -29.92 10.12
C LEU A 309 -6.83 -29.37 10.54
N TRP A 310 -6.13 -28.68 9.65
CA TRP A 310 -4.80 -28.14 9.92
C TRP A 310 -4.84 -27.02 10.95
N TRP A 311 -5.93 -26.23 10.99
CA TRP A 311 -6.15 -25.25 12.05
C TRP A 311 -6.29 -25.93 13.42
N VAL A 312 -7.06 -27.02 13.49
CA VAL A 312 -7.26 -27.77 14.74
C VAL A 312 -5.97 -28.44 15.21
N ILE A 313 -5.19 -29.02 14.29
CA ILE A 313 -3.90 -29.65 14.63
C ILE A 313 -2.90 -28.62 15.18
N MET A 314 -2.83 -27.42 14.59
CA MET A 314 -1.84 -26.42 14.98
C MET A 314 -2.24 -25.58 16.20
N PHE A 315 -3.53 -25.32 16.38
CA PHE A 315 -4.03 -24.37 17.39
C PHE A 315 -5.02 -24.98 18.40
N GLY A 316 -5.33 -26.27 18.26
CA GLY A 316 -6.17 -27.04 19.18
C GLY A 316 -7.66 -27.04 18.84
N ASN A 317 -8.42 -27.85 19.60
CA ASN A 317 -9.85 -28.09 19.38
C ASN A 317 -10.73 -26.84 19.56
N SER A 318 -10.24 -25.79 20.23
CA SER A 318 -10.92 -24.49 20.31
C SER A 318 -11.04 -23.80 18.94
N CYS A 319 -10.24 -24.22 17.96
CA CYS A 319 -10.24 -23.68 16.61
C CYS A 319 -11.09 -24.51 15.62
N ASP A 320 -11.86 -25.47 16.12
CA ASP A 320 -12.70 -26.32 15.29
C ASP A 320 -13.97 -25.59 14.80
N VAL A 321 -14.07 -25.49 13.48
CA VAL A 321 -15.19 -24.89 12.74
C VAL A 321 -16.37 -25.88 12.58
N SER A 322 -16.22 -27.14 12.99
CA SER A 322 -17.30 -28.15 12.99
C SER A 322 -18.48 -27.79 13.92
N SER A 323 -18.27 -26.86 14.86
CA SER A 323 -19.27 -26.38 15.82
C SER A 323 -20.53 -25.76 15.19
N CYS A 324 -20.53 -25.39 13.90
CA CYS A 324 -21.75 -24.98 13.20
C CYS A 324 -22.78 -26.12 13.01
N LEU A 325 -22.38 -27.40 13.04
CA LEU A 325 -23.30 -28.54 12.85
C LEU A 325 -24.11 -28.88 14.10
N ASN A 326 -23.58 -28.56 15.28
CA ASN A 326 -24.22 -28.95 16.55
C ASN A 326 -25.34 -27.99 16.99
N SER A 327 -25.44 -26.79 16.40
CA SER A 327 -26.51 -25.84 16.71
C SER A 327 -27.81 -26.11 15.97
N ASP A 328 -27.76 -26.75 14.79
CA ASP A 328 -28.95 -27.04 14.00
C ASP A 328 -29.69 -28.29 14.51
N ASN A 329 -28.96 -29.25 15.11
CA ASN A 329 -29.53 -30.45 15.72
C ASN A 329 -30.10 -30.24 17.13
N ALA A 330 -30.03 -29.02 17.68
CA ALA A 330 -30.57 -28.69 19.00
C ALA A 330 -31.93 -27.96 18.92
N GLN A 331 -32.49 -27.81 17.71
CA GLN A 331 -33.80 -27.20 17.46
C GLN A 331 -34.83 -28.15 16.82
N GLU A 332 -34.57 -29.45 16.76
CA GLU A 332 -35.60 -30.47 16.50
C GLU A 332 -36.09 -31.14 17.78
#